data_AF-A0A7J7NBN6-F1
#
_entry.id   AF-A0A7J7NBN6-F1
#
_cell.length_a   1.000
_cell.length_b   1.000
_cell.length_c   1.000
_cell.angle_alpha   90.00
_cell.angle_beta   90.00
_cell.angle_gamma   90.00
#
_symmetry.space_group_name_H-M   'P 1'
#
loop_
_entity.id
_entity.type
_entity.pdbx_description
1 polymer ?
#
loop_
_entity_poly.entity_id
_entity_poly.type
_entity_poly.pdbx_seq_one_letter_code
_entity_poly.pdbx_strand_id
1 'polypeptide(L)'
;MQMPDGDPHPSTLPGFRGTRDPERSVTCSRSRWKKKLVEFEDVQPQDIPNPTEDNFPRRCITQLPDGVSHIYYTGKELKVSFSVIVKLFYPYIKCLTKCLNEQNRDSMRVYDTFTTVFKEWKDIATLSAVRDVVVNIFGQFMDIRLGNSDNRLIQALTERWWPTTHTFLFSCVEIGATPLDFTMLTSLSIGRYPTQVPYDDTWSILSNARQLLPNIDSSHIKSGNVNIAHLRTYLTAEADREDDITIYRAFILFMMGHLWFQTANDTVPLGYLAAVNDLDSAAQYDRGYTILASLYHGLDTAVTTGGAITGFVQLLPYWFYEYCGVGHSIVKEEVKYPAYPRLRAWERGNRRKINDQVANLFIIGRYHIDHRTVETITWEPWFDSAVSKTEDVLNAKLISRKRIPLQVPNGNCEYYLGGRCWKQVTGEVRIPLDPSLSMSPHISPTALHEMRLARFVDCEQLVVGEVRETYASYWAEQILEVGHM
;
A
#
# COMPACT_ATOMS: atom_id res chain seq x y z
N MET A 1 -60.17 59.96 -0.28
CA MET A 1 -61.48 59.77 0.39
C MET A 1 -61.41 58.44 1.13
N GLN A 2 -61.37 58.50 2.46
CA GLN A 2 -61.56 57.46 3.48
C GLN A 2 -60.74 56.14 3.43
N MET A 3 -59.73 56.08 4.30
CA MET A 3 -59.42 54.95 5.22
C MET A 3 -60.59 54.76 6.22
N PRO A 4 -60.75 53.66 7.00
CA PRO A 4 -59.69 52.83 7.63
C PRO A 4 -60.05 51.31 7.66
N ASP A 5 -59.38 50.34 8.28
CA ASP A 5 -58.45 50.17 9.41
C ASP A 5 -57.53 48.98 9.07
N GLY A 6 -56.30 48.77 9.57
CA GLY A 6 -55.50 49.45 10.57
C GLY A 6 -54.08 48.83 10.57
N ASP A 7 -53.09 49.69 10.77
CA ASP A 7 -51.67 49.41 11.05
C ASP A 7 -51.48 49.04 12.55
N PRO A 8 -50.31 48.55 13.05
CA PRO A 8 -48.96 48.81 12.56
C PRO A 8 -47.89 47.66 12.62
N HIS A 9 -46.80 47.89 11.89
CA HIS A 9 -45.40 47.41 12.03
C HIS A 9 -44.98 46.78 13.38
N PRO A 10 -44.04 45.78 13.40
CA PRO A 10 -42.62 46.07 13.14
C PRO A 10 -41.77 44.97 12.47
N SER A 11 -40.67 45.42 11.88
CA SER A 11 -39.47 44.66 11.57
C SER A 11 -38.95 43.87 12.78
N THR A 12 -39.04 42.53 12.74
CA THR A 12 -38.16 41.57 13.46
C THR A 12 -38.57 40.15 13.05
N LEU A 13 -37.60 39.27 12.74
CA LEU A 13 -37.80 37.83 12.58
C LEU A 13 -38.52 37.23 13.80
N PRO A 14 -39.54 36.35 13.63
CA PRO A 14 -39.42 35.02 14.22
C PRO A 14 -40.19 33.91 13.47
N GLY A 15 -39.66 32.67 13.54
CA GLY A 15 -40.52 31.48 13.55
C GLY A 15 -40.56 30.61 12.29
N PHE A 16 -39.42 30.05 11.86
CA PHE A 16 -39.42 28.61 11.60
C PHE A 16 -39.05 27.92 12.92
N ARG A 17 -40.07 27.69 13.76
CA ARG A 17 -39.96 26.73 14.86
C ARG A 17 -39.76 25.36 14.24
N GLY A 18 -38.72 24.68 14.71
CA GLY A 18 -38.37 23.36 14.25
C GLY A 18 -39.46 22.34 14.50
N THR A 19 -39.53 21.40 13.59
CA THR A 19 -39.27 20.02 13.97
C THR A 19 -38.03 19.59 13.18
N ARG A 20 -36.98 19.25 13.93
CA ARG A 20 -36.09 18.17 13.52
C ARG A 20 -37.03 17.03 13.14
N ASP A 21 -36.98 16.56 11.90
CA ASP A 21 -37.44 15.23 11.58
C ASP A 21 -36.19 14.36 11.46
N PRO A 22 -35.80 13.68 12.55
CA PRO A 22 -34.54 12.98 12.66
C PRO A 22 -34.72 11.53 12.21
N GLU A 23 -35.04 11.24 10.95
CA GLU A 23 -35.20 9.83 10.56
C GLU A 23 -35.03 9.58 9.05
N ARG A 24 -33.79 9.72 8.58
CA ARG A 24 -33.19 8.65 7.77
C ARG A 24 -32.02 8.05 8.52
N SER A 25 -32.32 7.56 9.71
CA SER A 25 -31.55 6.48 10.31
C SER A 25 -31.85 5.23 9.46
N VAL A 26 -30.84 4.67 8.81
CA VAL A 26 -30.91 3.26 8.45
C VAL A 26 -30.76 2.51 9.77
N THR A 27 -31.87 2.36 10.49
CA THR A 27 -31.98 1.47 11.64
C THR A 27 -31.85 0.04 11.10
N CYS A 28 -30.64 -0.49 11.10
CA CYS A 28 -30.44 -1.93 11.07
C CYS A 28 -31.11 -2.50 12.31
N SER A 29 -32.29 -3.10 12.12
CA SER A 29 -33.11 -3.59 13.22
C SER A 29 -32.35 -4.67 13.99
N ARG A 30 -32.07 -4.39 15.27
CA ARG A 30 -31.54 -5.33 16.28
C ARG A 30 -32.45 -6.56 16.53
N SER A 31 -33.53 -6.72 15.78
CA SER A 31 -34.58 -7.72 16.00
C SER A 31 -34.43 -9.02 15.20
N ARG A 32 -33.43 -9.17 14.32
CA ARG A 32 -33.19 -10.45 13.62
C ARG A 32 -32.18 -11.38 14.30
N TRP A 33 -31.37 -10.88 15.24
CA TRP A 33 -30.36 -11.67 15.95
C TRP A 33 -30.80 -12.13 17.36
N LYS A 34 -31.84 -11.53 17.95
CA LYS A 34 -32.38 -11.95 19.25
C LYS A 34 -33.16 -13.28 19.23
N LYS A 35 -33.36 -13.92 18.07
CA LYS A 35 -34.13 -15.17 17.98
C LYS A 35 -33.31 -16.47 17.94
N LYS A 36 -31.97 -16.39 18.06
CA LYS A 36 -31.08 -17.57 18.10
C LYS A 36 -30.00 -17.55 19.19
N LEU A 37 -30.02 -16.53 20.06
CA LEU A 37 -29.07 -16.35 21.15
C LEU A 37 -29.76 -16.28 22.53
N VAL A 38 -31.00 -16.75 22.60
CA VAL A 38 -31.72 -16.95 23.86
C VAL A 38 -31.85 -18.46 24.04
N GLU A 39 -30.81 -19.11 24.55
CA GLU A 39 -30.94 -20.43 25.19
C GLU A 39 -29.71 -20.85 26.02
N PHE A 40 -28.86 -19.91 26.45
CA PHE A 40 -27.76 -20.22 27.38
C PHE A 40 -27.48 -19.12 28.42
N GLU A 41 -28.50 -18.35 28.78
CA GLU A 41 -28.46 -17.59 30.03
C GLU A 41 -29.72 -17.97 30.82
N ASP A 42 -29.48 -18.45 32.04
CA ASP A 42 -30.42 -18.95 33.06
C ASP A 42 -30.66 -20.46 33.10
N VAL A 43 -29.62 -21.21 33.51
CA VAL A 43 -29.81 -22.44 34.30
C VAL A 43 -29.13 -22.24 35.65
N GLN A 44 -29.93 -22.07 36.70
CA GLN A 44 -29.43 -22.05 38.07
C GLN A 44 -28.91 -23.45 38.45
N PRO A 45 -27.85 -23.59 39.28
CA PRO A 45 -27.08 -24.83 39.42
C PRO A 45 -27.80 -26.01 40.11
N GLN A 46 -29.11 -25.91 40.36
CA GLN A 46 -29.85 -26.79 41.27
C GLN A 46 -30.74 -27.84 40.56
N ASP A 47 -30.95 -27.73 39.24
CA ASP A 47 -31.99 -28.51 38.51
C ASP A 47 -31.46 -29.51 37.46
N ILE A 48 -30.21 -29.99 37.57
CA ILE A 48 -29.76 -31.12 36.73
C ILE A 48 -29.93 -32.41 37.53
N PRO A 49 -30.82 -33.35 37.13
CA PRO A 49 -30.94 -34.64 37.78
C PRO A 49 -29.66 -35.46 37.57
N ASN A 50 -29.22 -36.20 38.58
CA ASN A 50 -28.11 -37.14 38.49
C ASN A 50 -28.32 -38.08 37.27
N PRO A 51 -27.35 -38.19 36.35
CA PRO A 51 -27.49 -39.02 35.17
C PRO A 51 -27.35 -40.49 35.57
N THR A 52 -28.43 -41.26 35.50
CA THR A 52 -28.36 -42.72 35.39
C THR A 52 -28.12 -43.10 33.93
N GLU A 53 -27.25 -44.10 33.72
CA GLU A 53 -26.44 -44.36 32.52
C GLU A 53 -27.15 -44.61 31.17
N ASP A 54 -28.48 -44.56 31.06
CA ASP A 54 -29.15 -45.26 29.95
C ASP A 54 -29.93 -44.42 28.93
N ASN A 55 -29.74 -43.09 28.84
CA ASN A 55 -30.34 -42.32 27.74
C ASN A 55 -29.44 -41.23 27.17
N PHE A 56 -28.45 -41.63 26.37
CA PHE A 56 -27.97 -40.80 25.27
C PHE A 56 -27.95 -41.62 23.96
N PRO A 57 -28.71 -41.22 22.92
CA PRO A 57 -28.66 -41.88 21.63
C PRO A 57 -27.29 -41.65 20.99
N ARG A 58 -26.55 -42.76 20.88
CA ARG A 58 -25.34 -42.93 20.07
C ARG A 58 -25.57 -42.41 18.65
N ARG A 59 -25.09 -41.22 18.31
CA ARG A 59 -24.71 -40.82 16.94
C ARG A 59 -24.04 -39.45 16.93
N CYS A 60 -22.72 -39.47 17.04
CA CYS A 60 -21.76 -38.68 16.26
C CYS A 60 -20.36 -38.80 16.91
N ILE A 61 -19.91 -40.04 17.12
CA ILE A 61 -18.48 -40.33 17.13
C ILE A 61 -18.19 -40.76 15.70
N THR A 62 -17.82 -39.82 14.84
CA THR A 62 -17.05 -40.17 13.64
C THR A 62 -15.59 -40.05 14.01
N GLN A 63 -14.88 -41.17 13.85
CA GLN A 63 -13.51 -41.42 14.26
C GLN A 63 -12.57 -40.28 13.82
N LEU A 64 -11.88 -39.68 14.79
CA LEU A 64 -10.69 -38.88 14.51
C LEU A 64 -9.57 -39.82 14.02
N PRO A 65 -8.67 -39.37 13.11
CA PRO A 65 -7.54 -40.19 12.68
C PRO A 65 -6.71 -40.64 13.87
N ASP A 66 -6.29 -41.89 13.89
CA ASP A 66 -5.56 -42.52 15.00
C ASP A 66 -4.40 -41.63 15.48
N GLY A 67 -4.45 -41.24 16.77
CA GLY A 67 -3.35 -40.53 17.45
C GLY A 67 -3.75 -39.38 18.39
N VAL A 68 -5.03 -39.01 18.53
CA VAL A 68 -5.44 -37.91 19.45
C VAL A 68 -6.35 -38.42 20.56
N SER A 69 -5.75 -39.04 21.57
CA SER A 69 -6.35 -39.18 22.91
C SER A 69 -5.95 -37.98 23.77
N HIS A 70 -6.72 -37.71 24.83
CA HIS A 70 -6.44 -36.73 25.91
C HIS A 70 -7.23 -35.41 25.87
N ILE A 71 -8.56 -35.51 26.03
CA ILE A 71 -9.38 -34.51 26.74
C ILE A 71 -9.90 -35.22 27.99
N TYR A 72 -9.60 -34.76 29.20
CA TYR A 72 -10.19 -35.32 30.42
C TYR A 72 -10.60 -34.23 31.42
N TYR A 73 -11.74 -34.46 32.05
CA TYR A 73 -12.41 -33.55 32.97
C TYR A 73 -12.08 -33.94 34.41
N THR A 74 -11.36 -33.11 35.17
CA THR A 74 -11.10 -33.37 36.60
C THR A 74 -11.94 -32.45 37.48
N GLY A 75 -13.27 -32.61 37.40
CA GLY A 75 -14.27 -32.21 38.41
C GLY A 75 -14.39 -30.73 38.81
N LYS A 76 -13.42 -29.85 38.53
CA LYS A 76 -13.41 -28.43 38.89
C LYS A 76 -12.73 -27.50 37.87
N GLU A 77 -11.96 -28.02 36.91
CA GLU A 77 -11.42 -27.24 35.78
C GLU A 77 -11.38 -28.08 34.49
N LEU A 78 -11.70 -27.43 33.36
CA LEU A 78 -11.52 -27.96 32.01
C LEU A 78 -10.10 -27.60 31.53
N LYS A 79 -9.17 -28.55 31.49
CA LYS A 79 -7.86 -28.33 30.87
C LYS A 79 -7.85 -28.85 29.44
N VAL A 80 -7.86 -27.92 28.49
CA VAL A 80 -7.76 -28.19 27.05
C VAL A 80 -6.38 -27.72 26.58
N SER A 81 -5.62 -28.59 25.90
CA SER A 81 -4.36 -28.19 25.26
C SER A 81 -4.64 -27.04 24.27
N PHE A 82 -3.79 -26.01 24.24
CA PHE A 82 -3.91 -24.83 23.37
C PHE A 82 -4.09 -25.22 21.89
N SER A 83 -3.47 -26.32 21.45
CA SER A 83 -3.61 -26.83 20.08
C SER A 83 -5.01 -27.34 19.74
N VAL A 84 -5.82 -27.72 20.74
CA VAL A 84 -7.20 -28.21 20.58
C VAL A 84 -8.18 -27.04 20.60
N ILE A 85 -7.93 -25.99 21.40
CA ILE A 85 -8.69 -24.74 21.36
C ILE A 85 -8.55 -24.07 19.98
N VAL A 86 -7.31 -23.99 19.46
CA VAL A 86 -7.08 -23.48 18.10
C VAL A 86 -7.84 -24.32 17.07
N LYS A 87 -7.80 -25.66 17.13
CA LYS A 87 -8.52 -26.50 16.15
C LYS A 87 -10.05 -26.42 16.25
N LEU A 88 -10.62 -26.21 17.44
CA LEU A 88 -12.07 -26.11 17.64
C LEU A 88 -12.62 -24.71 17.32
N PHE A 89 -11.87 -23.64 17.62
CA PHE A 89 -12.32 -22.26 17.39
C PHE A 89 -11.83 -21.63 16.09
N TYR A 90 -10.81 -22.19 15.43
CA TYR A 90 -10.34 -21.68 14.13
C TYR A 90 -11.43 -21.67 13.03
N PRO A 91 -12.35 -22.66 12.93
CA PRO A 91 -13.48 -22.56 12.02
C PRO A 91 -14.47 -21.44 12.39
N TYR A 92 -14.64 -21.15 13.68
CA TYR A 92 -15.54 -20.12 14.19
C TYR A 92 -14.95 -18.71 14.07
N ILE A 93 -13.65 -18.54 14.34
CA ILE A 93 -12.90 -17.30 14.07
C ILE A 93 -12.88 -17.07 12.56
N LYS A 94 -12.58 -18.07 11.74
CA LYS A 94 -12.62 -17.92 10.26
C LYS A 94 -14.02 -17.58 9.74
N CYS A 95 -15.08 -18.07 10.40
CA CYS A 95 -16.46 -17.70 10.08
C CYS A 95 -16.82 -16.29 10.60
N LEU A 96 -16.33 -15.86 11.76
CA LEU A 96 -16.46 -14.49 12.27
C LEU A 96 -15.68 -13.48 11.41
N THR A 97 -14.46 -13.81 10.98
CA THR A 97 -13.67 -13.04 10.03
C THR A 97 -14.35 -13.00 8.67
N LYS A 98 -15.06 -14.06 8.27
CA LYS A 98 -15.84 -14.08 7.03
C LYS A 98 -17.11 -13.21 7.12
N CYS A 99 -17.84 -13.26 8.23
CA CYS A 99 -19.04 -12.44 8.45
C CYS A 99 -18.73 -10.95 8.71
N LEU A 100 -17.63 -10.63 9.42
CA LEU A 100 -17.15 -9.24 9.56
C LEU A 100 -16.64 -8.68 8.23
N ASN A 101 -16.04 -9.51 7.37
CA ASN A 101 -15.64 -9.13 6.01
C ASN A 101 -16.85 -8.96 5.05
N GLU A 102 -17.97 -9.66 5.29
CA GLU A 102 -19.17 -9.61 4.43
C GLU A 102 -20.08 -8.39 4.70
N GLN A 103 -19.91 -7.67 5.82
CA GLN A 103 -20.76 -6.51 6.17
C GLN A 103 -20.09 -5.13 6.10
N ASN A 104 -18.75 -5.02 5.98
CA ASN A 104 -18.04 -3.73 6.08
C ASN A 104 -17.02 -3.43 4.94
N ARG A 105 -17.08 -4.07 3.77
CA ARG A 105 -16.26 -3.70 2.60
C ARG A 105 -17.11 -3.24 1.42
N ASP A 106 -17.54 -1.99 1.45
CA ASP A 106 -17.46 -1.19 0.24
C ASP A 106 -15.96 -1.05 -0.10
N SER A 107 -15.53 -1.71 -1.17
CA SER A 107 -14.14 -2.06 -1.48
C SER A 107 -13.14 -0.90 -1.35
N MET A 108 -12.07 -1.11 -0.59
CA MET A 108 -10.84 -0.29 -0.65
C MET A 108 -10.41 -0.17 -2.12
N ARG A 109 -10.51 1.04 -2.68
CA ARG A 109 -10.32 1.27 -4.12
C ARG A 109 -8.85 1.27 -4.45
N VAL A 110 -8.48 0.43 -5.41
CA VAL A 110 -7.17 0.43 -6.07
C VAL A 110 -7.42 0.73 -7.53
N TYR A 111 -6.69 1.70 -8.06
CA TYR A 111 -6.87 2.17 -9.42
C TYR A 111 -5.87 1.50 -10.37
N ASP A 112 -6.32 1.30 -11.60
CA ASP A 112 -5.52 0.69 -12.67
C ASP A 112 -4.91 1.77 -13.58
N THR A 113 -3.61 2.02 -13.39
CA THR A 113 -2.96 3.24 -13.89
C THR A 113 -1.79 2.98 -14.83
N PHE A 114 -1.07 1.86 -14.68
CA PHE A 114 0.04 1.46 -15.56
C PHE A 114 -0.40 1.31 -17.02
N THR A 115 -1.43 0.52 -17.29
CA THR A 115 -1.89 0.28 -18.67
C THR A 115 -2.27 1.59 -19.36
N THR A 116 -2.90 2.50 -18.61
CA THR A 116 -3.38 3.80 -19.10
C THR A 116 -2.20 4.70 -19.44
N VAL A 117 -1.27 4.94 -18.50
CA VAL A 117 -0.11 5.82 -18.75
C VAL A 117 0.74 5.34 -19.90
N PHE A 118 1.08 4.06 -19.95
CA PHE A 118 1.98 3.56 -21.00
C PHE A 118 1.29 3.43 -22.37
N LYS A 119 -0.04 3.33 -22.42
CA LYS A 119 -0.80 3.45 -23.66
C LYS A 119 -0.78 4.90 -24.16
N GLU A 120 -1.11 5.86 -23.30
CA GLU A 120 -1.09 7.29 -23.66
C GLU A 120 0.32 7.75 -24.02
N TRP A 121 1.33 7.25 -23.31
CA TRP A 121 2.74 7.41 -23.68
C TRP A 121 3.02 6.94 -25.09
N LYS A 122 2.53 5.76 -25.50
CA LYS A 122 2.77 5.25 -26.84
C LYS A 122 2.17 6.17 -27.91
N ASP A 123 0.99 6.70 -27.65
CA ASP A 123 0.29 7.59 -28.58
C ASP A 123 1.05 8.93 -28.70
N ILE A 124 1.53 9.48 -27.58
CA ILE A 124 2.28 10.75 -27.51
C ILE A 124 3.74 10.62 -27.98
N ALA A 125 4.42 9.50 -27.68
CA ALA A 125 5.83 9.25 -27.98
C ALA A 125 6.11 8.98 -29.47
N THR A 126 5.08 9.00 -30.32
CA THR A 126 5.25 9.06 -31.78
C THR A 126 5.94 10.35 -32.23
N LEU A 127 5.93 11.39 -31.38
CA LEU A 127 6.72 12.60 -31.52
C LEU A 127 8.15 12.34 -31.01
N SER A 128 9.14 12.34 -31.91
CA SER A 128 10.53 11.98 -31.59
C SER A 128 11.14 12.88 -30.51
N ALA A 129 10.79 14.17 -30.48
CA ALA A 129 11.31 15.12 -29.51
C ALA A 129 10.76 14.88 -28.07
N VAL A 130 9.46 14.56 -27.92
CA VAL A 130 8.87 14.19 -26.62
C VAL A 130 9.58 12.98 -26.03
N ARG A 131 9.85 12.01 -26.91
CA ARG A 131 10.43 10.74 -26.52
C ARG A 131 11.77 10.93 -25.82
N ASP A 132 12.66 11.72 -26.41
CA ASP A 132 14.03 11.86 -25.92
C ASP A 132 14.08 12.58 -24.56
N VAL A 133 13.24 13.61 -24.34
CA VAL A 133 13.21 14.33 -23.04
C VAL A 133 12.69 13.44 -21.92
N VAL A 134 11.56 12.77 -22.13
CA VAL A 134 10.97 11.92 -21.09
C VAL A 134 11.83 10.67 -20.84
N VAL A 135 12.50 10.12 -21.86
CA VAL A 135 13.47 9.04 -21.71
C VAL A 135 14.75 9.54 -21.02
N ASN A 136 15.22 10.75 -21.27
CA ASN A 136 16.34 11.33 -20.53
C ASN A 136 15.99 11.48 -19.03
N ILE A 137 14.74 11.85 -18.75
CA ILE A 137 14.24 11.97 -17.40
C ILE A 137 14.11 10.56 -16.76
N PHE A 138 13.31 9.65 -17.29
CA PHE A 138 12.96 8.40 -16.58
C PHE A 138 13.69 7.13 -17.03
N GLY A 139 14.51 7.21 -18.09
CA GLY A 139 15.32 6.12 -18.59
C GLY A 139 14.50 4.88 -18.97
N GLN A 140 15.03 3.71 -18.62
CA GLN A 140 14.44 2.41 -18.95
C GLN A 140 13.09 2.16 -18.27
N PHE A 141 12.68 2.99 -17.30
CA PHE A 141 11.33 2.94 -16.74
C PHE A 141 10.27 3.12 -17.84
N MET A 142 10.57 3.97 -18.84
CA MET A 142 9.67 4.26 -19.96
C MET A 142 9.49 3.07 -20.92
N ASP A 143 10.27 1.99 -20.77
CA ASP A 143 10.17 0.77 -21.58
C ASP A 143 9.24 -0.29 -20.96
N ILE A 144 8.76 -0.08 -19.73
CA ILE A 144 7.91 -1.04 -19.01
C ILE A 144 6.51 -1.09 -19.65
N ARG A 145 5.97 -2.29 -19.87
CA ARG A 145 4.60 -2.49 -20.40
C ARG A 145 3.77 -3.45 -19.54
N LEU A 146 3.41 -3.01 -18.34
CA LEU A 146 2.58 -3.79 -17.42
C LEU A 146 1.10 -3.77 -17.82
N GLY A 147 0.41 -4.85 -17.48
CA GLY A 147 -1.05 -4.89 -17.47
C GLY A 147 -1.63 -4.50 -16.10
N ASN A 148 -2.95 -4.55 -15.99
CA ASN A 148 -3.71 -4.04 -14.85
C ASN A 148 -3.36 -4.70 -13.53
N SER A 149 -2.78 -4.00 -12.55
CA SER A 149 -2.30 -4.54 -11.24
C SER A 149 -3.31 -5.40 -10.48
N ASP A 150 -2.79 -6.34 -9.67
CA ASP A 150 -3.65 -7.22 -8.87
C ASP A 150 -4.13 -6.48 -7.63
N ASN A 151 -5.22 -5.75 -7.79
CA ASN A 151 -5.84 -4.94 -6.75
C ASN A 151 -6.17 -5.74 -5.48
N ARG A 152 -6.44 -7.04 -5.65
CA ARG A 152 -6.80 -7.92 -4.54
C ARG A 152 -5.55 -8.33 -3.75
N LEU A 153 -4.44 -8.63 -4.43
CA LEU A 153 -3.16 -8.86 -3.77
C LEU A 153 -2.64 -7.58 -3.10
N ILE A 154 -2.79 -6.41 -3.74
CA ILE A 154 -2.45 -5.11 -3.14
C ILE A 154 -3.22 -4.95 -1.83
N GLN A 155 -4.53 -5.17 -1.84
CA GLN A 155 -5.34 -5.11 -0.63
C GLN A 155 -4.88 -6.11 0.45
N ALA A 156 -4.54 -7.34 0.08
CA ALA A 156 -4.02 -8.33 1.03
C ALA A 156 -2.66 -7.93 1.64
N LEU A 157 -1.79 -7.27 0.87
CA LEU A 157 -0.53 -6.73 1.37
C LEU A 157 -0.76 -5.51 2.26
N THR A 158 -1.65 -4.59 1.89
CA THR A 158 -2.01 -3.43 2.72
C THR A 158 -2.56 -3.86 4.08
N GLU A 159 -3.32 -4.96 4.16
CA GLU A 159 -3.79 -5.51 5.45
C GLU A 159 -2.66 -5.99 6.37
N ARG A 160 -1.46 -6.19 5.83
CA ARG A 160 -0.26 -6.60 6.59
C ARG A 160 0.71 -5.46 6.80
N TRP A 161 0.41 -4.27 6.30
CA TRP A 161 1.29 -3.12 6.44
C TRP A 161 1.28 -2.59 7.87
N TRP A 162 2.47 -2.33 8.40
CA TRP A 162 2.68 -1.80 9.74
C TRP A 162 3.22 -0.36 9.66
N PRO A 163 2.39 0.66 9.94
CA PRO A 163 2.79 2.07 9.77
C PRO A 163 3.97 2.50 10.65
N THR A 164 4.18 1.85 11.80
CA THR A 164 5.28 2.22 12.72
C THR A 164 6.66 1.85 12.16
N THR A 165 6.75 0.79 11.36
CA THR A 165 8.03 0.28 10.83
C THR A 165 8.14 0.41 9.32
N HIS A 166 7.03 0.75 8.66
CA HIS A 166 6.88 0.85 7.20
C HIS A 166 7.29 -0.44 6.49
N THR A 167 6.76 -1.56 6.98
CA THR A 167 7.01 -2.92 6.49
C THR A 167 5.74 -3.77 6.51
N PHE A 168 5.79 -4.96 5.93
CA PHE A 168 4.73 -5.95 5.96
C PHE A 168 5.00 -7.02 7.02
N LEU A 169 3.98 -7.33 7.82
CA LEU A 169 3.99 -8.40 8.81
C LEU A 169 3.42 -9.68 8.20
N PHE A 170 4.31 -10.63 7.88
CA PHE A 170 3.94 -12.00 7.50
C PHE A 170 4.01 -12.87 8.75
N SER A 171 3.40 -14.06 8.75
CA SER A 171 3.16 -14.86 9.97
C SER A 171 4.36 -15.15 10.89
N CYS A 172 5.60 -15.07 10.39
CA CYS A 172 6.80 -15.25 11.19
C CYS A 172 7.95 -14.36 10.74
N VAL A 173 7.67 -13.27 10.02
CA VAL A 173 8.71 -12.35 9.59
C VAL A 173 8.19 -10.97 9.22
N GLU A 174 9.03 -9.96 9.46
CA GLU A 174 8.86 -8.62 8.94
C GLU A 174 9.65 -8.46 7.62
N ILE A 175 9.00 -7.93 6.57
CA ILE A 175 9.59 -7.76 5.24
C ILE A 175 9.05 -6.49 4.58
N GLY A 176 9.87 -5.70 3.88
CA GLY A 176 9.45 -4.42 3.29
C GLY A 176 9.87 -4.24 1.83
N ALA A 177 9.23 -3.29 1.14
CA ALA A 177 9.70 -2.85 -0.17
C ALA A 177 10.88 -1.87 0.00
N THR A 178 12.10 -2.35 -0.19
CA THR A 178 13.33 -1.58 0.09
C THR A 178 13.71 -0.63 -1.06
N PRO A 179 14.61 0.36 -0.82
CA PRO A 179 15.21 1.16 -1.90
C PRO A 179 15.86 0.34 -3.03
N LEU A 180 16.52 -0.75 -2.68
CA LEU A 180 17.07 -1.73 -3.63
C LEU A 180 15.95 -2.39 -4.45
N ASP A 181 14.89 -2.89 -3.80
CA ASP A 181 13.76 -3.49 -4.51
C ASP A 181 13.15 -2.51 -5.51
N PHE A 182 12.93 -1.27 -5.07
CA PHE A 182 12.38 -0.21 -5.91
C PHE A 182 13.25 0.02 -7.15
N THR A 183 14.56 0.16 -6.97
CA THR A 183 15.51 0.40 -8.07
C THR A 183 15.60 -0.79 -9.01
N MET A 184 15.60 -2.02 -8.48
CA MET A 184 15.62 -3.24 -9.26
C MET A 184 14.35 -3.41 -10.11
N LEU A 185 13.19 -3.12 -9.52
CA LEU A 185 11.89 -3.22 -10.17
C LEU A 185 11.69 -2.15 -11.25
N THR A 186 12.05 -0.91 -10.96
CA THR A 186 11.66 0.26 -11.76
C THR A 186 12.77 0.83 -12.64
N SER A 187 14.04 0.52 -12.36
CA SER A 187 15.24 1.21 -12.89
C SER A 187 15.38 2.69 -12.52
N LEU A 188 14.51 3.22 -11.66
CA LEU A 188 14.64 4.57 -11.13
C LEU A 188 15.61 4.55 -9.95
N SER A 189 16.67 5.35 -10.01
CA SER A 189 17.68 5.45 -8.96
C SER A 189 17.11 6.06 -7.67
N ILE A 190 17.58 5.57 -6.52
CA ILE A 190 17.38 6.19 -5.20
C ILE A 190 18.72 6.59 -4.59
N GLY A 191 18.79 7.80 -4.04
CA GLY A 191 19.95 8.30 -3.29
C GLY A 191 21.14 8.74 -4.15
N ARG A 192 21.05 8.60 -5.49
CA ARG A 192 22.07 9.08 -6.42
C ARG A 192 22.13 10.61 -6.49
N TYR A 193 20.97 11.26 -6.40
CA TYR A 193 20.86 12.71 -6.54
C TYR A 193 20.62 13.37 -5.18
N PRO A 194 21.32 14.48 -4.86
CA PRO A 194 21.14 15.16 -3.58
C PRO A 194 19.82 15.95 -3.54
N THR A 195 19.31 16.36 -4.70
CA THR A 195 18.17 17.26 -4.86
C THR A 195 16.86 16.49 -4.81
N GLN A 196 15.95 16.95 -3.95
CA GLN A 196 14.58 16.43 -3.89
C GLN A 196 13.76 16.92 -5.07
N VAL A 197 12.69 16.20 -5.39
CA VAL A 197 11.67 16.66 -6.34
C VAL A 197 11.04 17.95 -5.80
N PRO A 198 11.14 19.08 -6.51
CA PRO A 198 10.53 20.34 -6.08
C PRO A 198 9.00 20.26 -5.99
N TYR A 199 8.44 21.02 -5.05
CA TYR A 199 7.00 21.21 -4.90
C TYR A 199 6.71 22.64 -4.48
N ASP A 200 5.78 23.29 -5.18
CA ASP A 200 5.32 24.65 -4.88
C ASP A 200 3.89 24.60 -4.35
N ASP A 201 3.74 24.86 -3.05
CA ASP A 201 2.45 24.92 -2.36
C ASP A 201 1.86 26.34 -2.28
N THR A 202 2.51 27.32 -2.90
CA THR A 202 2.10 28.72 -2.82
C THR A 202 0.92 29.01 -3.76
N TRP A 203 0.13 30.04 -3.43
CA TRP A 203 -0.96 30.51 -4.30
C TRP A 203 -0.50 30.97 -5.69
N SER A 204 0.80 31.27 -5.85
CA SER A 204 1.40 31.64 -7.14
C SER A 204 1.45 30.49 -8.14
N ILE A 205 1.31 29.23 -7.66
CA ILE A 205 1.28 28.06 -8.52
C ILE A 205 0.13 28.10 -9.53
N LEU A 206 -1.01 28.72 -9.20
CA LEU A 206 -2.14 28.81 -10.13
C LEU A 206 -1.83 29.76 -11.31
N SER A 207 -1.12 30.86 -11.04
CA SER A 207 -0.63 31.75 -12.10
C SER A 207 0.47 31.08 -12.93
N ASN A 208 1.41 30.39 -12.28
CA ASN A 208 2.49 29.67 -12.96
C ASN A 208 1.95 28.48 -13.78
N ALA A 209 0.95 27.78 -13.27
CA ALA A 209 0.33 26.64 -13.95
C ALA A 209 -0.30 27.05 -15.29
N ARG A 210 -0.90 28.24 -15.38
CA ARG A 210 -1.43 28.75 -16.66
C ARG A 210 -0.34 29.12 -17.67
N GLN A 211 0.85 29.49 -17.20
CA GLN A 211 1.99 29.75 -18.07
C GLN A 211 2.62 28.43 -18.57
N LEU A 212 2.71 27.43 -17.69
CA LEU A 212 3.33 26.14 -18.00
C LEU A 212 2.40 25.20 -18.78
N LEU A 213 1.09 25.29 -18.51
CA LEU A 213 0.00 24.56 -19.15
C LEU A 213 -1.05 25.55 -19.72
N PRO A 214 -0.73 26.27 -20.81
CA PRO A 214 -1.67 27.20 -21.44
C PRO A 214 -2.96 26.50 -21.84
N ASN A 215 -4.10 27.18 -21.74
CA ASN A 215 -5.44 26.67 -22.08
C ASN A 215 -6.00 25.58 -21.16
N ILE A 216 -5.32 25.26 -20.04
CA ILE A 216 -5.89 24.35 -19.06
C ILE A 216 -7.15 24.97 -18.43
N ASP A 217 -8.28 24.28 -18.54
CA ASP A 217 -9.54 24.78 -17.96
C ASP A 217 -9.48 24.80 -16.42
N SER A 218 -9.55 26.00 -15.86
CA SER A 218 -9.55 26.21 -14.41
C SER A 218 -10.78 25.67 -13.68
N SER A 219 -11.88 25.36 -14.39
CA SER A 219 -13.06 24.72 -13.78
C SER A 219 -12.75 23.32 -13.21
N HIS A 220 -11.74 22.66 -13.77
CA HIS A 220 -11.24 21.35 -13.35
C HIS A 220 -10.12 21.43 -12.30
N ILE A 221 -9.77 22.64 -11.84
CA ILE A 221 -8.78 22.89 -10.80
C ILE A 221 -9.52 23.22 -9.49
N LYS A 222 -9.30 22.41 -8.45
CA LYS A 222 -9.90 22.60 -7.13
C LYS A 222 -8.82 22.48 -6.07
N SER A 223 -8.72 23.48 -5.20
CA SER A 223 -7.74 23.49 -4.09
C SER A 223 -6.31 23.16 -4.54
N GLY A 224 -5.86 23.77 -5.63
CA GLY A 224 -4.52 23.55 -6.18
C GLY A 224 -4.30 22.18 -6.85
N ASN A 225 -5.35 21.37 -7.01
CA ASN A 225 -5.29 20.05 -7.65
C ASN A 225 -6.04 20.06 -8.98
N VAL A 226 -5.50 19.42 -10.01
CA VAL A 226 -6.16 19.23 -11.31
C VAL A 226 -6.62 17.79 -11.47
N ASN A 227 -7.80 17.60 -12.07
CA ASN A 227 -8.31 16.27 -12.37
C ASN A 227 -7.48 15.57 -13.45
N ILE A 228 -7.14 14.29 -13.22
CA ILE A 228 -6.31 13.49 -14.13
C ILE A 228 -7.00 13.24 -15.47
N ALA A 229 -8.32 13.01 -15.48
CA ALA A 229 -9.07 12.82 -16.73
C ALA A 229 -9.10 14.10 -17.57
N HIS A 230 -9.09 15.28 -16.92
CA HIS A 230 -8.93 16.56 -17.61
C HIS A 230 -7.53 16.71 -18.21
N LEU A 231 -6.47 16.37 -17.48
CA LEU A 231 -5.10 16.34 -18.02
C LEU A 231 -4.96 15.43 -19.23
N ARG A 232 -5.65 14.28 -19.24
CA ARG A 232 -5.69 13.38 -20.41
C ARG A 232 -6.35 14.05 -21.62
N THR A 233 -7.51 14.69 -21.42
CA THR A 233 -8.21 15.43 -22.49
C THR A 233 -7.34 16.56 -23.02
N TYR A 234 -6.67 17.28 -22.12
CA TYR A 234 -5.69 18.31 -22.45
C TYR A 234 -4.57 17.76 -23.32
N LEU A 235 -3.91 16.67 -22.91
CA LEU A 235 -2.85 16.02 -23.68
C LEU A 235 -3.30 15.63 -25.10
N THR A 236 -4.53 15.12 -25.24
CA THR A 236 -5.07 14.73 -26.55
C THR A 236 -5.37 15.94 -27.43
N ALA A 237 -5.91 17.02 -26.86
CA ALA A 237 -6.25 18.25 -27.59
C ALA A 237 -5.03 19.07 -28.00
N GLU A 238 -3.94 18.95 -27.23
CA GLU A 238 -2.70 19.70 -27.43
C GLU A 238 -1.66 18.90 -28.25
N ALA A 239 -1.88 17.60 -28.51
CA ALA A 239 -0.92 16.70 -29.14
C ALA A 239 -0.40 17.16 -30.51
N ASP A 240 -1.22 17.89 -31.28
CA ASP A 240 -0.88 18.39 -32.62
C ASP A 240 -0.25 19.80 -32.62
N ARG A 241 -0.10 20.44 -31.44
CA ARG A 241 0.52 21.76 -31.36
C ARG A 241 2.05 21.62 -31.36
N GLU A 242 2.71 22.47 -32.15
CA GLU A 242 4.17 22.51 -32.29
C GLU A 242 4.93 22.91 -30.99
N ASP A 243 4.24 23.22 -29.88
CA ASP A 243 4.87 23.55 -28.59
C ASP A 243 5.16 22.30 -27.76
N ASP A 244 6.31 21.71 -28.08
CA ASP A 244 6.87 20.52 -27.45
C ASP A 244 6.90 20.60 -25.91
N ILE A 245 7.33 21.71 -25.31
CA ILE A 245 7.63 21.74 -23.86
C ILE A 245 6.37 21.64 -22.98
N THR A 246 5.25 22.22 -23.42
CA THR A 246 3.99 22.18 -22.68
C THR A 246 3.42 20.77 -22.64
N ILE A 247 3.47 20.05 -23.77
CA ILE A 247 3.03 18.65 -23.83
C ILE A 247 3.89 17.79 -22.88
N TYR A 248 5.20 18.05 -22.81
CA TYR A 248 6.10 17.28 -21.93
C TYR A 248 5.75 17.50 -20.47
N ARG A 249 5.55 18.76 -20.06
CA ARG A 249 5.12 19.11 -18.69
C ARG A 249 3.80 18.47 -18.32
N ALA A 250 2.81 18.55 -19.22
CA ALA A 250 1.49 17.96 -19.02
C ALA A 250 1.60 16.44 -18.88
N PHE A 251 2.40 15.80 -19.73
CA PHE A 251 2.57 14.35 -19.72
C PHE A 251 3.27 13.88 -18.46
N ILE A 252 4.35 14.55 -18.05
CA ILE A 252 5.07 14.22 -16.82
C ILE A 252 4.17 14.43 -15.60
N LEU A 253 3.42 15.54 -15.53
CA LEU A 253 2.46 15.78 -14.45
C LEU A 253 1.36 14.72 -14.41
N PHE A 254 0.85 14.33 -15.58
CA PHE A 254 -0.10 13.23 -15.72
C PHE A 254 0.48 11.90 -15.21
N MET A 255 1.71 11.54 -15.60
CA MET A 255 2.38 10.34 -15.09
C MET A 255 2.58 10.38 -13.58
N MET A 256 3.07 11.51 -13.06
CA MET A 256 3.27 11.74 -11.63
C MET A 256 1.95 11.53 -10.87
N GLY A 257 0.86 12.13 -11.36
CA GLY A 257 -0.46 12.02 -10.75
C GLY A 257 -1.12 10.66 -10.87
N HIS A 258 -0.97 10.00 -12.01
CA HIS A 258 -1.68 8.76 -12.29
C HIS A 258 -0.92 7.53 -11.77
N LEU A 259 0.42 7.53 -11.78
CA LEU A 259 1.22 6.39 -11.30
C LEU A 259 1.75 6.57 -9.88
N TRP A 260 2.41 7.69 -9.59
CA TRP A 260 3.28 7.78 -8.41
C TRP A 260 2.63 8.42 -7.20
N PHE A 261 1.85 9.48 -7.42
CA PHE A 261 1.24 10.32 -6.40
C PHE A 261 -0.28 10.27 -6.51
N GLN A 262 -0.81 9.11 -6.89
CA GLN A 262 -2.23 8.92 -7.06
C GLN A 262 -2.98 9.28 -5.78
N THR A 263 -4.02 10.10 -5.92
CA THR A 263 -4.90 10.51 -4.82
C THR A 263 -6.24 9.78 -4.90
N ALA A 264 -6.97 9.78 -3.79
CA ALA A 264 -8.31 9.17 -3.73
C ALA A 264 -9.32 9.77 -4.71
N ASN A 265 -9.08 11.01 -5.17
CA ASN A 265 -10.01 11.80 -5.99
C ASN A 265 -9.63 11.84 -7.47
N ASP A 266 -8.66 11.02 -7.92
CA ASP A 266 -8.09 11.07 -9.28
C ASP A 266 -7.66 12.49 -9.69
N THR A 267 -7.00 13.17 -8.75
CA THR A 267 -6.40 14.49 -8.98
C THR A 267 -4.90 14.45 -8.72
N VAL A 268 -4.18 15.39 -9.33
CA VAL A 268 -2.77 15.64 -9.07
C VAL A 268 -2.56 17.08 -8.60
N PRO A 269 -1.78 17.32 -7.54
CA PRO A 269 -1.40 18.66 -7.12
C PRO A 269 -0.61 19.40 -8.21
N LEU A 270 -0.99 20.64 -8.50
CA LEU A 270 -0.28 21.49 -9.45
C LEU A 270 1.10 21.91 -8.94
N GLY A 271 1.37 21.81 -7.63
CA GLY A 271 2.69 22.08 -7.05
C GLY A 271 3.81 21.25 -7.64
N TYR A 272 3.51 20.07 -8.21
CA TYR A 272 4.47 19.25 -8.94
C TYR A 272 4.95 19.89 -10.25
N LEU A 273 4.30 20.94 -10.75
CA LEU A 273 4.80 21.71 -11.89
C LEU A 273 6.15 22.37 -11.59
N ALA A 274 6.48 22.64 -10.33
CA ALA A 274 7.81 23.10 -9.93
C ALA A 274 8.91 22.12 -10.36
N ALA A 275 8.64 20.80 -10.33
CA ALA A 275 9.58 19.77 -10.74
C ALA A 275 9.75 19.64 -12.27
N VAL A 276 8.87 20.24 -13.06
CA VAL A 276 8.92 20.20 -14.53
C VAL A 276 9.00 21.59 -15.16
N ASN A 277 9.21 22.61 -14.33
CA ASN A 277 9.43 23.97 -14.80
C ASN A 277 10.68 24.03 -15.69
N ASP A 278 11.76 23.42 -15.23
CA ASP A 278 12.98 23.18 -15.99
C ASP A 278 13.20 21.67 -16.19
N LEU A 279 13.04 21.20 -17.43
CA LEU A 279 13.15 19.78 -17.78
C LEU A 279 14.60 19.28 -17.77
N ASP A 280 15.58 20.16 -17.94
CA ASP A 280 17.00 19.78 -17.87
C ASP A 280 17.39 19.45 -16.42
N SER A 281 16.87 20.23 -15.47
CA SER A 281 17.00 19.93 -14.03
C SER A 281 16.18 18.72 -13.60
N ALA A 282 15.06 18.42 -14.27
CA ALA A 282 14.16 17.31 -13.90
C ALA A 282 14.82 15.92 -13.98
N ALA A 283 15.86 15.76 -14.79
CA ALA A 283 16.66 14.54 -14.86
C ALA A 283 17.54 14.31 -13.61
N GLN A 284 17.82 15.37 -12.84
CA GLN A 284 18.74 15.37 -11.70
C GLN A 284 18.03 15.27 -10.34
N TYR A 285 16.71 15.06 -10.31
CA TYR A 285 15.98 14.90 -9.05
C TYR A 285 15.95 13.44 -8.60
N ASP A 286 16.04 13.22 -7.29
CA ASP A 286 15.87 11.89 -6.68
C ASP A 286 14.40 11.48 -6.62
N ARG A 287 13.86 11.14 -7.78
CA ARG A 287 12.47 10.74 -7.93
C ARG A 287 12.17 9.42 -7.27
N GLY A 288 13.12 8.47 -7.28
CA GLY A 288 12.88 7.17 -6.67
C GLY A 288 12.62 7.29 -5.17
N TYR A 289 13.38 8.17 -4.49
CA TYR A 289 13.15 8.49 -3.08
C TYR A 289 11.72 9.03 -2.85
N THR A 290 11.30 9.97 -3.67
CA THR A 290 9.98 10.60 -3.57
C THR A 290 8.82 9.64 -3.86
N ILE A 291 8.98 8.78 -4.87
CA ILE A 291 7.96 7.79 -5.25
C ILE A 291 7.83 6.72 -4.15
N LEU A 292 8.97 6.27 -3.58
CA LEU A 292 8.96 5.33 -2.46
C LEU A 292 8.30 5.94 -1.21
N ALA A 293 8.58 7.22 -0.91
CA ALA A 293 7.90 7.95 0.14
C ALA A 293 6.37 7.97 -0.07
N SER A 294 5.92 8.21 -1.30
CA SER A 294 4.49 8.22 -1.61
C SER A 294 3.84 6.84 -1.50
N LEU A 295 4.56 5.77 -1.81
CA LEU A 295 4.08 4.39 -1.60
C LEU A 295 3.84 4.13 -0.11
N TYR A 296 4.81 4.49 0.75
CA TYR A 296 4.70 4.27 2.19
C TYR A 296 3.57 5.11 2.79
N HIS A 297 3.52 6.39 2.42
CA HIS A 297 2.47 7.31 2.88
C HIS A 297 1.07 6.83 2.49
N GLY A 298 0.91 6.30 1.27
CA GLY A 298 -0.37 5.77 0.80
C GLY A 298 -0.81 4.51 1.54
N LEU A 299 0.14 3.64 1.91
CA LEU A 299 -0.14 2.45 2.74
C LEU A 299 -0.47 2.83 4.18
N ASP A 300 0.27 3.78 4.77
CA ASP A 300 -0.02 4.35 6.10
C ASP A 300 -1.43 4.92 6.15
N THR A 301 -1.76 5.77 5.18
CA THR A 301 -3.09 6.40 5.09
C THR A 301 -4.18 5.34 4.97
N ALA A 302 -3.98 4.32 4.13
CA ALA A 302 -4.96 3.25 3.94
C ALA A 302 -5.21 2.46 5.24
N VAL A 303 -4.17 2.09 5.97
CA VAL A 303 -4.29 1.30 7.21
C VAL A 303 -4.82 2.15 8.37
N THR A 304 -4.38 3.39 8.51
CA THR A 304 -4.73 4.27 9.64
C THR A 304 -6.12 4.89 9.51
N THR A 305 -6.56 5.19 8.29
CA THR A 305 -7.85 5.87 8.04
C THR A 305 -8.93 4.97 7.44
N GLY A 306 -8.56 3.77 6.96
CA GLY A 306 -9.46 2.91 6.17
C GLY A 306 -9.79 3.49 4.79
N GLY A 307 -9.01 4.47 4.33
CA GLY A 307 -9.22 5.20 3.08
C GLY A 307 -8.79 4.44 1.81
N ALA A 308 -8.73 5.16 0.69
CA ALA A 308 -8.24 4.60 -0.57
C ALA A 308 -6.74 4.27 -0.49
N ILE A 309 -6.31 3.22 -1.20
CA ILE A 309 -4.90 2.91 -1.34
C ILE A 309 -4.32 3.80 -2.44
N THR A 310 -3.36 4.65 -2.06
CA THR A 310 -2.77 5.71 -2.87
C THR A 310 -1.27 5.54 -3.06
N GLY A 311 -0.65 6.35 -3.92
CA GLY A 311 0.76 6.23 -4.26
C GLY A 311 1.05 5.09 -5.25
N PHE A 312 2.32 4.67 -5.38
CA PHE A 312 2.76 3.71 -6.39
C PHE A 312 2.54 2.22 -6.02
N VAL A 313 1.35 1.89 -5.52
CA VAL A 313 1.00 0.56 -4.97
C VAL A 313 0.98 -0.55 -6.01
N GLN A 314 0.91 -0.19 -7.29
CA GLN A 314 0.97 -1.12 -8.41
C GLN A 314 2.32 -1.86 -8.49
N LEU A 315 3.36 -1.37 -7.79
CA LEU A 315 4.63 -2.06 -7.62
C LEU A 315 4.52 -3.34 -6.76
N LEU A 316 3.61 -3.35 -5.78
CA LEU A 316 3.56 -4.36 -4.72
C LEU A 316 3.30 -5.80 -5.18
N PRO A 317 2.40 -6.09 -6.15
CA PRO A 317 2.22 -7.45 -6.65
C PRO A 317 3.52 -8.04 -7.21
N TYR A 318 4.28 -7.23 -7.93
CA TYR A 318 5.51 -7.66 -8.58
C TYR A 318 6.65 -7.83 -7.58
N TRP A 319 6.77 -6.92 -6.61
CA TRP A 319 7.63 -7.11 -5.46
C TRP A 319 7.31 -8.44 -4.73
N PHE A 320 6.02 -8.71 -4.49
CA PHE A 320 5.58 -9.95 -3.85
C PHE A 320 5.96 -11.18 -4.67
N TYR A 321 5.79 -11.17 -5.99
CA TYR A 321 6.14 -12.31 -6.85
C TYR A 321 7.62 -12.67 -6.76
N GLU A 322 8.51 -11.69 -6.64
CA GLU A 322 9.97 -11.91 -6.56
C GLU A 322 10.37 -12.56 -5.24
N TYR A 323 9.82 -12.08 -4.12
CA TYR A 323 10.11 -12.65 -2.79
C TYR A 323 9.38 -13.96 -2.52
N CYS A 324 8.18 -14.15 -3.08
CA CYS A 324 7.37 -15.34 -2.88
C CYS A 324 7.56 -16.40 -3.97
N GLY A 325 8.37 -16.13 -4.98
CA GLY A 325 8.66 -17.06 -6.09
C GLY A 325 7.47 -17.37 -6.99
N VAL A 326 6.44 -16.53 -6.98
CA VAL A 326 5.19 -16.77 -7.74
C VAL A 326 5.44 -16.47 -9.21
N GLY A 327 5.21 -17.45 -10.10
CA GLY A 327 5.34 -17.24 -11.55
C GLY A 327 6.78 -17.21 -12.10
N HIS A 328 7.80 -17.47 -11.28
CA HIS A 328 9.20 -17.50 -11.73
C HIS A 328 9.48 -18.52 -12.84
N SER A 329 8.81 -19.68 -12.84
CA SER A 329 8.95 -20.68 -13.90
C SER A 329 8.52 -20.12 -15.27
N ILE A 330 7.36 -19.47 -15.33
CA ILE A 330 6.81 -18.83 -16.53
C ILE A 330 7.81 -17.77 -17.07
N VAL A 331 8.33 -16.94 -16.17
CA VAL A 331 9.28 -15.88 -16.57
C VAL A 331 10.60 -16.44 -17.12
N LYS A 332 11.14 -17.49 -16.49
CA LYS A 332 12.40 -18.13 -16.90
C LYS A 332 12.31 -18.78 -18.29
N GLU A 333 11.17 -19.32 -18.66
CA GLU A 333 10.97 -19.97 -19.97
C GLU A 333 10.94 -18.97 -21.13
N GLU A 334 10.40 -17.75 -20.91
CA GLU A 334 10.10 -16.82 -22.00
C GLU A 334 11.06 -15.63 -22.11
N VAL A 335 11.69 -15.24 -21.00
CA VAL A 335 12.61 -14.09 -20.97
C VAL A 335 14.04 -14.62 -20.87
N LYS A 336 14.87 -14.37 -21.89
CA LYS A 336 16.33 -14.54 -21.77
C LYS A 336 16.83 -13.59 -20.69
N TYR A 337 17.12 -14.15 -19.52
CA TYR A 337 17.61 -13.40 -18.37
C TYR A 337 18.94 -12.68 -18.67
N PRO A 338 19.17 -11.50 -18.06
CA PRO A 338 18.31 -10.80 -17.09
C PRO A 338 17.62 -9.56 -17.70
N ALA A 339 16.28 -9.48 -17.58
CA ALA A 339 15.54 -8.26 -17.90
C ALA A 339 15.76 -7.19 -16.82
N TYR A 340 16.14 -5.99 -17.25
CA TYR A 340 16.18 -4.77 -16.44
C TYR A 340 15.46 -3.65 -17.22
N PRO A 341 14.62 -2.82 -16.56
CA PRO A 341 14.05 -2.99 -15.22
C PRO A 341 13.31 -4.31 -15.04
N ARG A 342 13.30 -4.84 -13.81
CA ARG A 342 12.76 -6.17 -13.54
C ARG A 342 11.26 -6.28 -13.84
N LEU A 343 10.50 -5.19 -13.73
CA LEU A 343 9.07 -5.17 -14.10
C LEU A 343 8.81 -5.64 -15.54
N ARG A 344 9.76 -5.49 -16.46
CA ARG A 344 9.63 -5.99 -17.85
C ARG A 344 9.52 -7.51 -17.94
N ALA A 345 10.01 -8.23 -16.93
CA ALA A 345 9.83 -9.67 -16.83
C ALA A 345 8.35 -10.06 -16.64
N TRP A 346 7.50 -9.13 -16.21
CA TRP A 346 6.09 -9.35 -15.85
C TRP A 346 5.11 -8.61 -16.76
N GLU A 347 5.53 -8.30 -17.99
CA GLU A 347 4.66 -7.71 -19.00
C GLU A 347 3.43 -8.60 -19.29
N ARG A 348 2.42 -7.98 -19.91
CA ARG A 348 1.04 -8.51 -20.01
C ARG A 348 0.93 -9.99 -20.40
N GLY A 349 1.80 -10.50 -21.27
CA GLY A 349 1.83 -11.90 -21.70
C GLY A 349 2.10 -12.86 -20.54
N ASN A 350 3.21 -12.66 -19.84
CA ASN A 350 3.63 -13.50 -18.72
C ASN A 350 2.62 -13.42 -17.57
N ARG A 351 2.11 -12.22 -17.32
CA ARG A 351 1.16 -12.00 -16.25
C ARG A 351 -0.16 -12.76 -16.44
N ARG A 352 -0.72 -12.76 -17.66
CA ARG A 352 -1.96 -13.51 -17.94
C ARG A 352 -1.78 -14.99 -17.62
N LYS A 353 -0.66 -15.58 -18.02
CA LYS A 353 -0.33 -16.98 -17.74
C LYS A 353 -0.29 -17.28 -16.24
N ILE A 354 0.26 -16.37 -15.44
CA ILE A 354 0.25 -16.49 -13.98
C ILE A 354 -1.18 -16.43 -13.46
N ASN A 355 -1.97 -15.45 -13.89
CA ASN A 355 -3.37 -15.34 -13.43
C ASN A 355 -4.20 -16.58 -13.81
N ASP A 356 -3.94 -17.17 -14.98
CA ASP A 356 -4.60 -18.38 -15.46
C ASP A 356 -4.18 -19.62 -14.63
N GLN A 357 -2.91 -19.70 -14.22
CA GLN A 357 -2.42 -20.77 -13.34
C GLN A 357 -2.80 -20.58 -11.86
N VAL A 358 -2.92 -19.32 -11.41
CA VAL A 358 -3.14 -18.92 -10.03
C VAL A 358 -4.53 -18.27 -9.89
N ALA A 359 -5.54 -18.88 -10.52
CA ALA A 359 -6.91 -18.39 -10.51
C ALA A 359 -7.37 -18.13 -9.05
N ASN A 360 -7.68 -16.87 -8.74
CA ASN A 360 -8.07 -16.35 -7.41
C ASN A 360 -6.93 -15.94 -6.44
N LEU A 361 -5.95 -15.18 -6.93
CA LEU A 361 -4.89 -14.50 -6.15
C LEU A 361 -5.34 -13.70 -4.90
N PHE A 362 -6.63 -13.51 -4.62
CA PHE A 362 -7.10 -12.86 -3.38
C PHE A 362 -7.07 -13.76 -2.15
N ILE A 363 -7.84 -14.85 -2.19
CA ILE A 363 -7.84 -15.87 -1.12
C ILE A 363 -6.47 -16.54 -1.11
N ILE A 364 -5.91 -16.79 -2.30
CA ILE A 364 -4.58 -17.35 -2.49
C ILE A 364 -3.49 -16.36 -2.04
N GLY A 365 -3.67 -15.05 -2.20
CA GLY A 365 -2.72 -14.03 -1.77
C GLY A 365 -2.60 -13.97 -0.25
N ARG A 366 -3.74 -13.83 0.45
CA ARG A 366 -3.77 -13.96 1.92
C ARG A 366 -3.21 -15.29 2.37
N TYR A 367 -3.63 -16.39 1.74
CA TYR A 367 -3.11 -17.72 2.05
C TYR A 367 -1.58 -17.79 1.89
N HIS A 368 -1.03 -17.31 0.77
CA HIS A 368 0.40 -17.30 0.55
C HIS A 368 1.12 -16.46 1.60
N ILE A 369 0.63 -15.26 1.92
CA ILE A 369 1.20 -14.39 2.94
C ILE A 369 1.16 -15.09 4.31
N ASP A 370 0.01 -15.63 4.69
CA ASP A 370 -0.22 -16.28 5.99
C ASP A 370 0.58 -17.58 6.17
N HIS A 371 0.98 -18.22 5.06
CA HIS A 371 1.74 -19.48 5.08
C HIS A 371 3.20 -19.28 4.66
N ARG A 372 3.68 -18.03 4.50
CA ARG A 372 5.11 -17.78 4.30
C ARG A 372 5.87 -18.01 5.60
N THR A 373 6.97 -18.73 5.42
CA THR A 373 8.00 -18.97 6.43
C THR A 373 9.30 -18.30 6.01
N VAL A 374 10.22 -18.20 6.96
CA VAL A 374 11.57 -17.69 6.70
C VAL A 374 12.29 -18.51 5.61
N GLU A 375 12.01 -19.81 5.48
CA GLU A 375 12.64 -20.69 4.48
C GLU A 375 11.99 -20.60 3.09
N THR A 376 10.71 -20.21 3.03
CA THR A 376 9.94 -20.16 1.78
C THR A 376 9.96 -18.79 1.11
N ILE A 377 10.64 -17.82 1.71
CA ILE A 377 10.91 -16.49 1.15
C ILE A 377 12.26 -16.52 0.41
N THR A 378 12.25 -15.98 -0.81
CA THR A 378 13.45 -15.69 -1.59
C THR A 378 14.06 -14.40 -1.06
N TRP A 379 14.97 -14.48 -0.09
CA TRP A 379 15.51 -13.30 0.62
C TRP A 379 16.36 -12.39 -0.25
N GLU A 380 17.06 -12.94 -1.24
CA GLU A 380 17.98 -12.18 -2.09
C GLU A 380 17.63 -12.39 -3.58
N PRO A 381 16.44 -11.95 -4.03
CA PRO A 381 16.00 -12.18 -5.42
C PRO A 381 16.88 -11.47 -6.45
N TRP A 382 17.73 -10.53 -6.00
CA TRP A 382 18.60 -9.71 -6.83
C TRP A 382 20.05 -10.17 -6.88
N PHE A 383 20.44 -11.16 -6.07
CA PHE A 383 21.84 -11.54 -5.85
C PHE A 383 22.59 -11.84 -7.15
N ASP A 384 22.02 -12.69 -8.01
CA ASP A 384 22.63 -13.12 -9.27
C ASP A 384 22.32 -12.19 -10.47
N SER A 385 21.77 -11.00 -10.22
CA SER A 385 21.43 -10.09 -11.31
C SER A 385 22.69 -9.54 -12.00
N ALA A 386 22.71 -9.53 -13.33
CA ALA A 386 23.83 -8.92 -14.07
C ALA A 386 23.97 -7.42 -13.82
N VAL A 387 22.88 -6.74 -13.44
CA VAL A 387 22.89 -5.31 -13.10
C VAL A 387 23.23 -5.02 -11.64
N SER A 388 23.51 -6.05 -10.82
CA SER A 388 23.87 -5.88 -9.39
C SER A 388 25.10 -4.98 -9.16
N LYS A 389 25.92 -4.79 -10.19
CA LYS A 389 27.15 -3.98 -10.18
C LYS A 389 26.98 -2.60 -10.80
N THR A 390 25.79 -2.21 -11.26
CA THR A 390 25.58 -0.86 -11.78
C THR A 390 25.58 0.15 -10.63
N GLU A 391 26.02 1.37 -10.91
CA GLU A 391 26.12 2.44 -9.91
C GLU A 391 24.78 2.72 -9.20
N ASP A 392 23.67 2.75 -9.96
CA ASP A 392 22.34 2.98 -9.39
C ASP A 392 21.93 1.87 -8.41
N VAL A 393 22.25 0.60 -8.73
CA VAL A 393 21.91 -0.55 -7.88
C VAL A 393 22.83 -0.63 -6.67
N LEU A 394 24.12 -0.33 -6.82
CA LEU A 394 25.07 -0.26 -5.71
C LEU A 394 24.68 0.84 -4.71
N ASN A 395 24.30 2.01 -5.21
CA ASN A 395 23.79 3.10 -4.37
C ASN A 395 22.48 2.72 -3.68
N ALA A 396 21.53 2.14 -4.40
CA ALA A 396 20.29 1.67 -3.79
C ALA A 396 20.53 0.62 -2.70
N LYS A 397 21.47 -0.32 -2.92
CA LYS A 397 21.87 -1.32 -1.92
C LYS A 397 22.51 -0.67 -0.70
N LEU A 398 23.32 0.37 -0.88
CA LEU A 398 23.90 1.15 0.21
C LEU A 398 22.82 1.85 1.03
N ILE A 399 21.89 2.54 0.36
CA ILE A 399 20.77 3.25 0.99
C ILE A 399 19.82 2.29 1.72
N SER A 400 19.60 1.09 1.18
CA SER A 400 18.84 0.02 1.83
C SER A 400 19.42 -0.44 3.18
N ARG A 401 20.68 -0.11 3.49
CA ARG A 401 21.30 -0.42 4.80
C ARG A 401 21.23 0.76 5.77
N LYS A 402 20.42 1.78 5.48
CA LYS A 402 20.32 3.01 6.29
C LYS A 402 18.93 3.16 6.91
N ARG A 403 18.83 3.97 7.96
CA ARG A 403 17.56 4.59 8.39
C ARG A 403 17.42 5.91 7.68
N ILE A 404 16.47 5.99 6.76
CA ILE A 404 16.26 7.19 5.94
C ILE A 404 14.88 7.76 6.27
N PRO A 405 14.77 9.06 6.61
CA PRO A 405 13.49 9.74 6.42
C PRO A 405 13.13 9.72 4.94
N LEU A 406 11.85 9.68 4.63
CA LEU A 406 11.26 9.63 3.29
C LEU A 406 10.18 10.72 3.21
N GLN A 407 10.53 11.89 2.69
CA GLN A 407 9.58 12.99 2.56
C GLN A 407 8.83 12.94 1.22
N VAL A 408 7.50 12.94 1.27
CA VAL A 408 6.67 13.27 0.10
C VAL A 408 6.71 14.79 -0.13
N PRO A 409 6.69 15.28 -1.37
CA PRO A 409 7.01 16.69 -1.64
C PRO A 409 5.97 17.66 -1.08
N ASN A 410 4.76 17.19 -0.81
CA ASN A 410 3.70 17.95 -0.13
C ASN A 410 3.81 17.96 1.41
N GLY A 411 4.91 17.46 1.99
CA GLY A 411 5.34 17.75 3.36
C GLY A 411 5.32 16.60 4.36
N ASN A 412 4.60 15.50 4.11
CA ASN A 412 4.60 14.36 5.04
C ASN A 412 5.96 13.63 5.00
N CYS A 413 6.43 13.16 6.15
CA CYS A 413 7.67 12.42 6.27
C CYS A 413 7.39 11.02 6.80
N GLU A 414 7.66 10.03 5.97
CA GLU A 414 7.72 8.62 6.34
C GLU A 414 9.16 8.24 6.70
N TYR A 415 9.38 6.99 7.11
CA TYR A 415 10.70 6.47 7.37
C TYR A 415 10.89 5.13 6.66
N TYR A 416 12.12 4.86 6.22
CA TYR A 416 12.53 3.51 5.87
C TYR A 416 13.59 3.06 6.87
N LEU A 417 13.31 1.92 7.50
CA LEU A 417 14.13 1.33 8.56
C LEU A 417 14.94 0.15 8.00
N GLY A 418 16.10 0.41 7.39
CA GLY A 418 16.90 -0.63 6.75
C GLY A 418 17.26 -1.82 7.66
N GLY A 419 17.40 -1.61 8.97
CA GLY A 419 17.64 -2.67 9.94
C GLY A 419 16.50 -3.70 10.02
N ARG A 420 15.25 -3.30 9.78
CA ARG A 420 14.09 -4.21 9.78
C ARG A 420 14.03 -5.07 8.51
N CYS A 421 14.63 -4.59 7.42
CA CYS A 421 14.79 -5.32 6.16
C CYS A 421 16.20 -5.93 6.00
N TRP A 422 16.99 -6.05 7.09
CA TRP A 422 18.42 -6.39 7.01
C TRP A 422 18.70 -7.68 6.23
N LYS A 423 17.89 -8.71 6.49
CA LYS A 423 18.01 -9.99 5.80
C LYS A 423 17.76 -9.90 4.30
N GLN A 424 16.82 -9.05 3.85
CA GLN A 424 16.57 -8.84 2.41
C GLN A 424 17.77 -8.22 1.69
N VAL A 425 18.51 -7.35 2.39
CA VAL A 425 19.55 -6.50 1.81
C VAL A 425 20.95 -7.13 1.91
N THR A 426 21.16 -7.98 2.92
CA THR A 426 22.46 -8.55 3.26
C THR A 426 22.52 -10.07 3.22
N GLY A 427 21.37 -10.76 3.22
CA GLY A 427 21.29 -12.21 3.44
C GLY A 427 21.52 -12.62 4.90
N GLU A 428 22.01 -11.71 5.75
CA GLU A 428 22.33 -12.01 7.14
C GLU A 428 21.09 -11.97 8.03
N VAL A 429 21.00 -12.95 8.92
CA VAL A 429 19.97 -13.02 9.95
C VAL A 429 20.43 -12.20 11.14
N ARG A 430 19.80 -11.04 11.37
CA ARG A 430 20.02 -10.19 12.54
C ARG A 430 18.70 -9.64 13.06
N ILE A 431 18.63 -9.36 14.36
CA ILE A 431 17.46 -8.79 15.02
C ILE A 431 17.57 -7.26 15.00
N PRO A 432 16.57 -6.52 14.48
CA PRO A 432 16.60 -5.07 14.50
C PRO A 432 16.40 -4.53 15.90
N LEU A 433 17.10 -3.45 16.24
CA LEU A 433 16.71 -2.62 17.38
C LEU A 433 15.39 -1.90 17.09
N ASP A 434 14.62 -1.66 18.14
CA ASP A 434 13.38 -0.91 18.03
C ASP A 434 13.56 0.47 17.37
N PRO A 435 12.57 0.93 16.61
CA PRO A 435 12.55 2.30 16.14
C PRO A 435 12.58 3.25 17.34
N SER A 436 13.27 4.38 17.19
CA SER A 436 13.25 5.41 18.24
C SER A 436 11.84 5.94 18.42
N LEU A 437 11.39 6.09 19.67
CA LEU A 437 10.08 6.69 20.00
C LEU A 437 9.90 8.12 19.44
N SER A 438 10.99 8.79 19.05
CA SER A 438 11.01 10.18 18.57
C SER A 438 11.11 10.32 17.05
N MET A 439 10.66 9.34 16.24
CA MET A 439 10.57 9.56 14.80
C MET A 439 9.58 10.71 14.54
N SER A 440 10.12 11.92 14.35
CA SER A 440 9.31 13.14 14.22
C SER A 440 8.49 13.05 12.94
N PRO A 441 7.18 13.29 12.98
CA PRO A 441 6.35 13.34 11.77
C PRO A 441 6.71 14.53 10.87
N HIS A 442 7.49 15.49 11.39
CA HIS A 442 7.89 16.68 10.66
C HIS A 442 9.41 16.85 10.72
N ILE A 443 10.05 16.71 9.56
CA ILE A 443 11.45 17.07 9.32
C ILE A 443 11.45 18.27 8.37
N SER A 444 12.16 19.34 8.74
CA SER A 444 12.27 20.50 7.86
C SER A 444 13.07 20.16 6.60
N PRO A 445 12.79 20.80 5.45
CA PRO A 445 13.56 20.58 4.22
C PRO A 445 15.08 20.76 4.42
N THR A 446 15.49 21.74 5.24
CA THR A 446 16.90 21.98 5.59
C THR A 446 17.50 20.82 6.38
N ALA A 447 16.83 20.34 7.43
CA ALA A 447 17.32 19.20 8.22
C ALA A 447 17.41 17.94 7.36
N LEU A 448 16.42 17.72 6.48
CA LEU A 448 16.45 16.59 5.56
C LEU A 448 17.60 16.70 4.55
N HIS A 449 17.87 17.90 4.02
CA HIS A 449 19.01 18.15 3.16
C HIS A 449 20.34 17.81 3.88
N GLU A 450 20.52 18.26 5.12
CA GLU A 450 21.69 17.93 5.94
C GLU A 450 21.83 16.41 6.18
N MET A 451 20.73 15.72 6.48
CA MET A 451 20.73 14.26 6.65
C MET A 451 21.13 13.53 5.35
N ARG A 452 20.71 14.03 4.18
CA ARG A 452 21.12 13.50 2.87
C ARG A 452 22.62 13.70 2.64
N LEU A 453 23.16 14.88 2.95
CA LEU A 453 24.60 15.14 2.88
C LEU A 453 25.40 14.23 3.82
N ALA A 454 24.86 13.94 5.00
CA ALA A 454 25.43 13.00 5.98
C ALA A 454 25.23 11.52 5.62
N ARG A 455 24.57 11.21 4.48
CA ARG A 455 24.28 9.85 4.00
C ARG A 455 23.46 8.99 4.97
N PHE A 456 22.60 9.64 5.77
CA PHE A 456 21.69 9.02 6.72
C PHE A 456 22.38 8.12 7.78
N VAL A 457 21.59 7.53 8.67
CA VAL A 457 22.11 6.71 9.77
C VAL A 457 22.35 5.28 9.29
N ASP A 458 23.54 4.71 9.56
CA ASP A 458 23.86 3.32 9.24
C ASP A 458 23.13 2.33 10.16
N CYS A 459 22.53 1.29 9.59
CA CYS A 459 21.81 0.26 10.34
C CYS A 459 22.72 -0.85 10.88
N GLU A 460 23.99 -0.96 10.48
CA GLU A 460 24.89 -2.02 10.96
C GLU A 460 25.03 -2.03 12.49
N GLN A 461 24.97 -0.84 13.10
CA GLN A 461 25.00 -0.65 14.55
C GLN A 461 23.62 -0.80 15.21
N LEU A 462 22.56 -0.95 14.42
CA LEU A 462 21.16 -0.98 14.83
C LEU A 462 20.53 -2.36 14.64
N VAL A 463 21.38 -3.38 14.48
CA VAL A 463 21.01 -4.79 14.35
C VAL A 463 21.95 -5.62 15.22
N VAL A 464 21.43 -6.64 15.89
CA VAL A 464 22.19 -7.53 16.78
C VAL A 464 22.21 -8.97 16.25
N GLY A 465 23.33 -9.67 16.43
CA GLY A 465 23.49 -11.03 15.93
C GLY A 465 22.86 -12.07 16.86
N GLU A 466 22.02 -12.96 16.31
CA GLU A 466 21.53 -14.15 16.99
C GLU A 466 21.62 -15.41 16.09
N VAL A 467 21.61 -16.58 16.72
CA VAL A 467 21.66 -17.89 16.04
C VAL A 467 20.27 -18.20 15.45
N ARG A 468 20.24 -18.71 14.22
CA ARG A 468 19.07 -19.01 13.35
C ARG A 468 17.83 -19.63 14.04
N GLU A 469 17.99 -20.31 15.18
CA GLU A 469 16.90 -20.92 15.96
C GLU A 469 15.99 -19.89 16.67
N THR A 470 16.42 -18.61 16.77
CA THR A 470 15.65 -17.54 17.41
C THR A 470 14.95 -16.59 16.45
N TYR A 471 15.38 -16.44 15.19
CA TYR A 471 14.84 -15.39 14.30
C TYR A 471 13.36 -15.56 13.95
N ALA A 472 12.95 -16.76 13.53
CA ALA A 472 11.54 -17.04 13.23
C ALA A 472 10.68 -17.00 14.50
N SER A 473 11.22 -17.49 15.62
CA SER A 473 10.56 -17.50 16.93
C SER A 473 10.39 -16.08 17.47
N TYR A 474 11.41 -15.23 17.38
CA TYR A 474 11.39 -13.81 17.73
C TYR A 474 10.27 -13.09 17.00
N TRP A 475 10.21 -13.23 15.67
CA TRP A 475 9.14 -12.59 14.90
C TRP A 475 7.77 -13.17 15.23
N ALA A 476 7.65 -14.49 15.42
CA ALA A 476 6.40 -15.10 15.84
C ALA A 476 5.91 -14.54 17.19
N GLU A 477 6.81 -14.35 18.16
CA GLU A 477 6.49 -13.71 19.45
C GLU A 477 6.07 -12.25 19.27
N GLN A 478 6.86 -11.45 18.54
CA GLN A 478 6.54 -10.04 18.28
C GLN A 478 5.20 -9.86 17.56
N ILE A 479 4.89 -10.73 16.59
CA ILE A 479 3.62 -10.68 15.86
C ILE A 479 2.44 -11.10 16.74
N LEU A 480 2.64 -12.06 17.65
CA LEU A 480 1.62 -12.44 18.63
C LEU A 480 1.33 -11.29 19.61
N GLU A 481 2.37 -10.61 20.11
CA GLU A 481 2.22 -9.43 20.98
C GLU A 481 1.43 -8.31 20.29
N VAL A 482 1.71 -8.07 19.00
CA VAL A 482 0.99 -7.08 18.19
C VAL A 482 -0.47 -7.49 17.94
N GLY A 483 -0.76 -8.78 17.74
CA GLY A 483 -2.13 -9.27 17.52
C GLY A 483 -3.03 -9.24 18.77
N HIS A 484 -2.45 -8.96 19.95
CA HIS A 484 -3.17 -8.80 21.22
C HIS A 484 -3.46 -7.33 21.61
N MET A 485 -2.90 -6.36 20.88
CA MET A 485 -3.23 -4.93 21.00
C MET A 485 -4.31 -4.54 19.98
#